data_AF-A0A5Y6P8Y4-F1
#
_entry.id   AF-A0A5Y6P8Y4-F1
#
_cell.length_a   1.000
_cell.length_b   1.000
_cell.length_c   1.000
_cell.angle_alpha   90.00
_cell.angle_beta   90.00
_cell.angle_gamma   90.00
#
_symmetry.space_group_name_H-M   'P 1'
#
loop_
_entity.id
_entity.type
_entity.pdbx_description
1 polymer ?
#
loop_
_entity_poly.entity_id
_entity_poly.type
_entity_poly.pdbx_seq_one_letter_code
_entity_poly.pdbx_strand_id
1 'polypeptide(L)'
;MKVCRSNYLEIVKIIPFSERRSCFCHFLRSNGFAIEKINGKNHIRKEDLEKAFLIYKSKPHRKNFFNEENLIVKAFEDVLKFLRGKNETKFI
;
A
#
# COMPACT_ATOMS: atom_id res chain seq x y z
N MET A 1 -19.10 9.60 -17.27
CA MET A 1 -18.30 10.10 -16.13
C MET A 1 -16.84 9.75 -16.34
N LYS A 2 -15.94 10.73 -16.51
CA LYS A 2 -14.50 10.50 -16.51
C LYS A 2 -14.11 10.04 -15.09
N VAL A 3 -13.93 8.73 -14.90
CA VAL A 3 -13.26 8.22 -13.71
C VAL A 3 -11.85 8.80 -13.75
N CYS A 4 -11.59 9.81 -12.92
CA CYS A 4 -10.25 10.39 -12.78
C CYS A 4 -9.31 9.26 -12.37
N ARG A 5 -8.54 8.73 -13.34
CA ARG A 5 -7.49 7.72 -13.14
C ARG A 5 -6.47 8.15 -12.06
N SER A 6 -6.48 9.43 -11.67
CA SER A 6 -5.65 10.03 -10.62
C SER A 6 -5.88 9.48 -9.20
N ASN A 7 -7.05 8.91 -8.90
CA ASN A 7 -7.38 8.50 -7.53
C ASN A 7 -6.97 7.06 -7.19
N TYR A 8 -6.65 6.25 -8.20
CA TYR A 8 -6.22 4.86 -8.03
C TYR A 8 -4.72 4.74 -8.25
N LEU A 9 -4.05 4.03 -7.35
CA LEU A 9 -2.63 3.77 -7.38
C LEU A 9 -2.39 2.29 -7.65
N GLU A 10 -1.56 2.01 -8.64
CA GLU A 10 -1.13 0.66 -9.00
C GLU A 10 -0.20 0.10 -7.92
N ILE A 11 -0.60 -0.98 -7.25
CA ILE A 11 0.13 -1.52 -6.09
C ILE A 11 1.56 -1.94 -6.47
N VAL A 12 1.78 -2.47 -7.68
CA VAL A 12 3.13 -2.87 -8.14
C VAL A 12 4.08 -1.69 -8.35
N LYS A 13 3.58 -0.48 -8.57
CA LYS A 13 4.41 0.73 -8.60
C LYS A 13 4.79 1.23 -7.22
N ILE A 14 3.99 0.89 -6.21
CA ILE A 14 4.25 1.27 -4.81
C ILE A 14 5.19 0.24 -4.16
N ILE A 15 4.90 -1.06 -4.36
CA ILE A 15 5.60 -2.18 -3.72
C ILE A 15 6.11 -3.09 -4.85
N PRO A 16 7.41 -3.06 -5.20
CA PRO A 16 7.91 -3.81 -6.35
C PRO A 16 8.01 -5.33 -6.07
N PHE A 17 8.36 -5.71 -4.84
CA PHE A 17 8.59 -7.11 -4.47
C PHE A 17 7.27 -7.90 -4.32
N SER A 18 7.21 -9.08 -4.92
CA SER A 18 6.00 -9.93 -4.96
C SER A 18 5.55 -10.41 -3.58
N GLU A 19 6.48 -10.85 -2.73
CA GLU A 19 6.19 -11.34 -1.37
C GLU A 19 5.58 -10.24 -0.50
N ARG A 20 6.17 -9.03 -0.54
CA ARG A 20 5.66 -7.84 0.15
C ARG A 20 4.29 -7.43 -0.36
N ARG A 21 4.07 -7.50 -1.69
CA ARG A 21 2.77 -7.22 -2.30
C ARG A 21 1.69 -8.19 -1.83
N SER A 22 2.00 -9.48 -1.80
CA SER A 22 1.04 -10.49 -1.32
C SER A 22 0.67 -10.23 0.13
N CYS A 23 1.65 -9.97 1.00
CA CYS A 23 1.43 -9.64 2.40
C CYS A 23 0.60 -8.34 2.56
N PHE A 24 0.93 -7.31 1.78
CA PHE A 24 0.19 -6.04 1.76
C PHE A 24 -1.25 -6.20 1.27
N CYS A 25 -1.48 -6.95 0.19
CA CYS A 25 -2.83 -7.21 -0.31
C CYS A 25 -3.65 -8.03 0.69
N HIS A 26 -3.02 -8.99 1.38
CA HIS A 26 -3.65 -9.73 2.47
C HIS A 26 -4.04 -8.79 3.62
N PHE A 27 -3.12 -7.93 4.06
CA PHE A 27 -3.40 -6.91 5.07
C PHE A 27 -4.59 -6.02 4.67
N LEU A 28 -4.62 -5.51 3.44
CA LEU A 28 -5.71 -4.68 2.95
C LEU A 28 -7.06 -5.39 3.04
N ARG A 29 -7.12 -6.63 2.52
CA ARG A 29 -8.34 -7.44 2.57
C ARG A 29 -8.80 -7.72 3.99
N SER A 30 -7.88 -8.08 4.89
CA SER A 30 -8.19 -8.37 6.30
C SER A 30 -8.66 -7.15 7.08
N ASN A 31 -8.37 -5.93 6.63
CA ASN A 31 -8.89 -4.69 7.22
C ASN A 31 -10.04 -4.08 6.39
N GLY A 32 -10.62 -4.83 5.44
CA GLY A 32 -11.82 -4.43 4.70
C GLY A 32 -11.60 -3.43 3.55
N PHE A 33 -10.35 -3.24 3.10
CA PHE A 33 -10.07 -2.35 1.96
C PHE A 33 -10.28 -3.06 0.62
N ALA A 34 -10.90 -2.35 -0.32
CA ALA A 34 -11.11 -2.83 -1.68
C ALA A 34 -9.80 -2.76 -2.49
N ILE A 35 -9.51 -3.83 -3.22
CA ILE A 35 -8.44 -3.89 -4.21
C ILE A 35 -9.09 -4.08 -5.58
N GLU A 36 -8.97 -3.06 -6.43
CA GLU A 36 -9.56 -3.06 -7.76
C GLU A 36 -8.59 -3.67 -8.78
N LYS A 37 -9.10 -4.47 -9.70
CA LYS A 37 -8.30 -5.02 -10.80
C LYS A 37 -8.56 -4.23 -12.07
N ILE A 38 -7.63 -3.35 -12.44
CA ILE A 38 -7.71 -2.52 -13.64
C ILE A 38 -6.61 -2.97 -14.59
N ASN A 39 -6.97 -3.34 -15.83
CA ASN A 39 -6.05 -3.86 -16.85
C ASN A 39 -5.17 -5.01 -16.34
N GLY A 40 -5.76 -5.94 -15.59
CA GLY A 40 -5.05 -7.09 -15.05
C GLY A 40 -4.19 -6.82 -13.82
N LYS A 41 -4.10 -5.57 -13.35
CA LYS A 41 -3.22 -5.16 -12.25
C LYS A 41 -4.01 -4.68 -11.03
N ASN A 42 -3.47 -4.93 -9.85
CA ASN A 42 -4.06 -4.52 -8.59
C ASN A 42 -3.87 -3.02 -8.34
N HIS A 43 -4.95 -2.34 -8.02
CA HIS A 43 -5.01 -0.92 -7.70
C HIS A 43 -5.71 -0.70 -6.36
N ILE A 44 -5.32 0.37 -5.67
CA ILE A 44 -5.94 0.84 -4.43
C ILE A 44 -6.27 2.32 -4.55
N ARG A 45 -7.37 2.79 -3.95
CA ARG A 45 -7.67 4.22 -3.87
C ARG A 45 -6.65 4.92 -2.97
N LYS A 46 -6.25 6.14 -3.32
CA LYS A 46 -5.29 6.92 -2.51
C LYS A 46 -5.76 7.09 -1.06
N GLU A 47 -7.04 7.38 -0.86
CA GLU A 47 -7.64 7.54 0.47
C GLU A 47 -7.61 6.24 1.27
N ASP A 48 -7.86 5.10 0.63
CA ASP A 48 -7.81 3.78 1.28
C ASP A 48 -6.37 3.40 1.64
N LEU A 49 -5.39 3.79 0.82
CA LEU A 49 -3.97 3.63 1.12
C LEU A 49 -3.57 4.42 2.38
N GLU A 50 -4.02 5.67 2.51
CA GLU A 50 -3.76 6.52 3.68
C GLU A 50 -4.42 5.94 4.95
N LYS A 51 -5.67 5.48 4.85
CA LYS A 51 -6.37 4.80 5.96
C LYS A 51 -5.68 3.50 6.36
N ALA A 52 -5.26 2.69 5.40
CA ALA A 52 -4.52 1.45 5.65
C ALA A 52 -3.20 1.72 6.39
N PHE A 53 -2.50 2.81 6.02
CA PHE A 53 -1.28 3.24 6.70
C PHE A 53 -1.52 3.68 8.15
N LEU A 54 -2.62 4.40 8.42
CA LEU A 54 -3.00 4.79 9.78
C LEU A 54 -3.33 3.57 10.64
N ILE A 55 -4.08 2.60 10.11
CA ILE A 55 -4.39 1.35 10.82
C ILE A 55 -3.11 0.57 11.12
N TYR A 56 -2.19 0.47 10.16
CA TYR A 56 -0.90 -0.17 10.37
C TYR A 56 -0.13 0.49 11.52
N LYS A 57 -0.01 1.83 11.53
CA LYS A 57 0.66 2.58 12.60
C LYS A 57 0.00 2.44 13.97
N SER A 58 -1.32 2.25 14.01
CA SER A 58 -2.08 2.15 15.25
C SER A 58 -1.99 0.76 15.90
N LYS A 59 -1.56 -0.28 15.17
CA LYS A 59 -1.42 -1.62 15.74
C LYS A 59 -0.11 -1.72 16.52
N PRO A 60 -0.12 -2.25 17.76
CA PRO A 60 1.11 -2.54 18.47
C PRO A 60 1.88 -3.61 17.69
N HIS A 61 2.98 -3.22 17.06
CA HIS A 61 3.92 -4.15 16.42
C HIS A 61 4.60 -4.95 17.54
N ARG A 62 4.01 -6.09 17.89
CA ARG A 62 4.68 -7.04 18.78
C ARG A 62 5.87 -7.56 18.00
N LYS A 63 7.09 -7.37 18.51
CA LYS A 63 8.32 -7.99 17.95
C LYS A 63 8.18 -9.51 17.90
N ASN A 64 7.42 -10.05 16.96
CA ASN A 64 7.31 -11.47 16.72
C ASN A 64 8.20 -11.81 15.53
N PHE A 65 9.05 -12.81 15.76
CA PHE A 65 10.08 -13.35 14.88
C PHE A 65 9.54 -14.01 13.60
N PHE A 66 8.31 -13.71 13.18
CA PHE A 66 7.70 -14.28 11.98
C PHE A 66 8.05 -13.44 10.75
N ASN A 67 8.47 -14.15 9.70
CA ASN A 67 8.92 -13.58 8.43
C ASN A 67 7.86 -12.64 7.79
N GLU A 68 6.57 -12.92 8.01
CA GLU A 68 5.44 -12.11 7.51
C GLU A 68 5.34 -10.72 8.15
N GLU A 69 5.69 -10.58 9.43
CA GLU A 69 5.65 -9.26 10.08
C GLU A 69 6.75 -8.33 9.53
N ASN A 70 7.91 -8.91 9.21
CA ASN A 70 8.98 -8.17 8.52
C ASN A 70 8.57 -7.78 7.09
N LEU A 71 7.85 -8.66 6.38
CA LEU A 71 7.35 -8.37 5.03
C LEU A 71 6.32 -7.24 5.02
N ILE A 72 5.39 -7.19 5.99
CA ILE A 72 4.41 -6.11 6.06
C ILE A 72 5.06 -4.77 6.44
N VAL A 73 6.04 -4.78 7.37
CA VAL A 73 6.81 -3.57 7.73
C VAL A 73 7.52 -3.02 6.48
N LYS A 74 8.27 -3.87 5.77
CA LYS A 74 8.95 -3.48 4.53
C LYS A 74 7.98 -3.02 3.44
N ALA A 75 6.80 -3.63 3.34
CA ALA A 75 5.77 -3.17 2.41
C ALA A 75 5.31 -1.74 2.73
N PHE A 76 5.12 -1.40 4.02
CA PHE A 76 4.76 -0.05 4.43
C PHE A 76 5.92 0.95 4.34
N GLU A 77 7.17 0.52 4.43
CA GLU A 77 8.33 1.36 4.08
C GLU A 77 8.34 1.71 2.59
N ASP A 78 8.03 0.76 1.70
CA ASP A 78 7.91 1.00 0.26
C ASP A 78 6.77 2.01 -0.03
N VAL A 79 5.62 1.88 0.67
CA VAL A 79 4.51 2.85 0.62
C VAL A 79 4.98 4.25 1.06
N LEU A 80 5.71 4.34 2.17
CA LEU A 80 6.24 5.62 2.67
C LEU A 80 7.20 6.28 1.68
N LYS A 81 8.11 5.51 1.08
CA LYS A 81 9.03 6.00 0.04
C LYS A 81 8.26 6.52 -1.16
N PHE A 82 7.24 5.79 -1.62
CA PHE A 82 6.38 6.22 -2.72
C PHE A 82 5.64 7.54 -2.41
N LEU A 83 5.09 7.67 -1.20
CA LEU A 83 4.39 8.89 -0.78
C LEU A 83 5.34 10.08 -0.64
N ARG A 84 6.56 9.87 -0.14
CA ARG A 84 7.61 10.90 -0.06
C ARG A 84 8.08 11.35 -1.45
N GLY A 85 8.39 10.42 -2.35
CA GLY A 85 8.82 10.74 -3.72
C GLY A 85 7.78 11.54 -4.52
N LYS A 86 6.48 11.35 -4.22
CA LYS A 86 5.39 12.18 -4.77
C LYS A 86 5.35 13.62 -4.24
N ASN A 87 5.86 13.86 -3.03
CA ASN A 87 5.94 15.20 -2.46
C ASN A 87 7.16 15.96 -3.00
N GLU A 88 8.27 15.29 -3.26
CA GLU A 88 9.47 15.91 -3.87
C GLU A 88 9.25 16.33 -5.33
N THR A 89 8.44 15.59 -6.11
CA THR A 89 8.12 15.95 -7.51
C THR A 89 7.10 17.09 -7.67
N LYS A 90 6.54 17.63 -6.57
CA LYS A 90 5.62 18.78 -6.59
C LYS A 90 6.31 20.14 -6.43
N PHE A 91 7.64 20.17 -6.25
CA PHE A 91 8.41 21.39 -5.98
C PHE A 91 9.38 21.78 -7.12
N ILE A 92 9.22 21.23 -8.33
CA ILE A 92 10.00 21.61 -9.51
C ILE A 92 9.05 22.13 -10.59
#